data_AF-A0A4P2QS49-F1
#
_entry.id   AF-A0A4P2QS49-F1
#
_cell.length_a   1.000
_cell.length_b   1.000
_cell.length_c   1.000
_cell.angle_alpha   90.00
_cell.angle_beta   90.00
_cell.angle_gamma   90.00
#
_symmetry.space_group_name_H-M   'P 1'
#
loop_
_entity.id
_entity.type
_entity.pdbx_description
1 polymer ?
#
loop_
_entity_poly.entity_id
_entity_poly.type
_entity_poly.pdbx_seq_one_letter_code
_entity_poly.pdbx_strand_id
1 'polypeptide(L)'
;MRCNPRMAATTVAMLLLGGLLGCASAPLPPKELISARESYARARAGAAAELAAADLEGAGEVLERAERAFAAGREFAEARDLAYLADRRAQLADALGRTAAAERQRGAALQAYAEVQLALRRKRAPPGDAAEPFEPGTPPKPQTAPARARAPERSLTILNGR
;
A
#
# COMPACT_ATOMS: atom_id res chain seq x y z
N MET A 1 5.30 60.94 51.29
CA MET A 1 5.69 60.87 49.86
C MET A 1 4.55 60.27 49.07
N ARG A 2 3.93 61.04 48.16
CA ARG A 2 2.86 60.54 47.28
C ARG A 2 3.51 60.10 45.97
N CYS A 3 3.60 58.79 45.73
CA CYS A 3 4.05 58.24 44.44
C CYS A 3 2.92 58.43 43.41
N ASN A 4 3.24 59.08 42.30
CA ASN A 4 2.30 59.44 41.25
C ASN A 4 2.16 58.26 40.25
N PRO A 5 0.96 57.73 39.98
CA PRO A 5 0.76 56.53 39.15
C PRO A 5 1.09 56.71 37.66
N ARG A 6 1.38 57.94 37.22
CA ARG A 6 1.69 58.28 35.81
C ARG A 6 3.06 57.76 35.34
N MET A 7 3.97 57.43 36.26
CA MET A 7 5.31 56.90 35.92
C MET A 7 5.34 55.37 35.71
N ALA A 8 4.34 54.63 36.21
CA ALA A 8 4.25 53.18 35.99
C ALA A 8 3.56 52.82 34.67
N ALA A 9 2.75 53.72 34.12
CA ALA A 9 2.00 53.47 32.89
C ALA A 9 2.85 53.64 31.61
N THR A 10 3.97 54.36 31.67
CA THR A 10 4.80 54.66 30.50
C THR A 10 5.82 53.57 30.16
N THR A 11 6.15 52.68 31.09
CA THR A 11 7.09 51.56 30.88
C THR A 11 6.43 50.32 30.26
N VAL A 12 5.12 50.14 30.43
CA VAL A 12 4.39 48.97 29.86
C VAL A 12 4.09 49.15 28.37
N ALA A 13 4.03 50.39 27.87
CA ALA A 13 3.70 50.67 26.48
C ALA A 13 4.82 50.31 25.47
N MET A 14 6.07 50.16 25.91
CA MET A 14 7.20 49.86 25.02
C MET A 14 7.44 48.36 24.77
N LEU A 15 6.82 47.46 25.56
CA LEU A 15 6.99 46.01 25.39
C LEU A 15 6.01 45.35 24.42
N LEU A 16 5.02 46.09 23.91
CA LEU A 16 3.98 45.54 23.03
C LEU A 16 4.26 45.69 21.53
N LEU A 17 5.35 46.36 21.13
CA LEU A 17 5.63 46.67 19.72
C LEU A 17 6.72 45.79 19.06
N GLY A 18 7.25 44.77 19.75
CA GLY A 18 8.36 43.94 19.26
C GLY A 18 7.97 42.64 18.52
N GLY A 19 6.67 42.34 18.36
CA GLY A 19 6.21 40.99 17.98
C GLY A 19 6.18 40.65 16.48
N LEU A 20 6.45 41.58 15.55
CA LEU A 20 6.21 41.36 14.11
C LEU A 20 7.46 41.25 13.21
N LEU A 21 8.68 41.31 13.77
CA LEU A 21 9.92 41.14 12.99
C LEU A 21 10.40 39.68 12.86
N GLY A 22 9.53 38.71 13.18
CA GLY A 22 9.87 37.29 13.35
C GLY A 22 9.71 36.37 12.13
N CYS A 23 9.31 36.85 10.95
CA CYS A 23 9.49 36.07 9.72
C CYS A 23 10.95 36.20 9.26
N ALA A 24 11.86 35.68 10.09
CA ALA A 24 13.27 35.60 9.82
C ALA A 24 13.51 34.88 8.48
N SER A 25 14.52 35.36 7.76
CA SER A 25 14.98 34.98 6.44
C SER A 25 15.38 33.49 6.36
N ALA A 26 14.40 32.59 6.44
CA ALA A 26 14.63 31.17 6.23
C ALA A 26 14.83 30.93 4.71
N PRO A 27 15.87 30.20 4.30
CA PRO A 27 16.05 29.85 2.90
C PRO A 27 14.83 29.09 2.39
N LEU A 28 14.44 29.32 1.14
CA LEU A 28 13.30 28.63 0.54
C LEU A 28 13.67 27.15 0.30
N PRO A 29 12.84 26.17 0.72
CA PRO A 29 13.13 24.77 0.48
C PRO A 29 13.17 24.45 -1.02
N PRO A 30 14.04 23.49 -1.44
CA PRO A 30 14.04 23.02 -2.81
C PRO A 30 12.70 22.34 -3.12
N LYS A 31 12.24 22.47 -4.37
CA LYS A 31 10.95 21.88 -4.83
C LYS A 31 10.88 20.37 -4.61
N GLU A 32 12.04 19.69 -4.67
CA GLU A 32 12.19 18.27 -4.44
C GLU A 32 11.80 17.91 -3.00
N LEU A 33 12.17 18.73 -2.02
CA LEU A 33 11.83 18.50 -0.61
C LEU A 33 10.33 18.65 -0.37
N ILE A 34 9.71 19.64 -1.00
CA ILE A 34 8.24 19.81 -0.97
C ILE A 34 7.56 18.58 -1.58
N SER A 35 8.00 18.15 -2.76
CA SER A 35 7.45 16.98 -3.47
C SER A 35 7.60 15.70 -2.63
N ALA A 36 8.76 15.50 -2.01
CA ALA A 36 9.02 14.36 -1.16
C ALA A 36 8.10 14.31 0.07
N ARG A 37 7.88 15.45 0.75
CA ARG A 37 6.92 15.55 1.87
C ARG A 37 5.51 15.15 1.44
N GLU A 38 5.05 15.66 0.30
CA GLU A 38 3.72 15.35 -0.22
C GLU A 38 3.58 13.88 -0.61
N SER A 39 4.53 13.33 -1.36
CA SER A 39 4.52 11.93 -1.76
C SER A 39 4.59 10.98 -0.56
N TYR A 40 5.45 11.27 0.41
CA TYR A 40 5.53 10.49 1.65
C TYR A 40 4.23 10.56 2.46
N ALA A 41 3.64 11.75 2.60
CA ALA A 41 2.36 11.92 3.29
C ALA A 41 1.24 11.13 2.61
N ARG A 42 1.17 11.16 1.27
CA ARG A 42 0.22 10.34 0.50
C ARG A 42 0.44 8.85 0.70
N ALA A 43 1.68 8.37 0.57
CA ALA A 43 2.02 6.96 0.76
C ALA A 43 1.67 6.47 2.18
N ARG A 44 2.01 7.27 3.20
CA ARG A 44 1.68 6.99 4.61
C ARG A 44 0.19 6.98 4.91
N ALA A 45 -0.61 7.80 4.22
CA ALA A 45 -2.06 7.79 4.36
C ALA A 45 -2.74 6.67 3.55
N GLY A 46 -2.00 6.01 2.66
CA GLY A 46 -2.50 4.96 1.78
C GLY A 46 -2.21 3.54 2.26
N ALA A 47 -2.37 2.59 1.34
CA ALA A 47 -2.17 1.16 1.60
C ALA A 47 -0.71 0.81 1.95
N ALA A 48 0.26 1.67 1.61
CA ALA A 48 1.68 1.43 1.90
C ALA A 48 1.96 1.34 3.40
N ALA A 49 1.20 2.06 4.25
CA ALA A 49 1.38 2.03 5.70
C ALA A 49 1.29 0.63 6.30
N GLU A 50 0.47 -0.23 5.72
CA GLU A 50 0.28 -1.60 6.19
C GLU A 50 0.91 -2.64 5.26
N LEU A 51 0.87 -2.40 3.94
CA LEU A 51 1.19 -3.40 2.93
C LEU A 51 2.56 -3.23 2.29
N ALA A 52 3.24 -2.10 2.54
CA ALA A 52 4.60 -1.82 2.07
C ALA A 52 5.39 -1.03 3.12
N ALA A 53 5.23 -1.42 4.41
CA ALA A 53 5.72 -0.63 5.54
C ALA A 53 7.25 -0.43 5.54
N ALA A 54 8.02 -1.45 5.16
CA ALA A 54 9.48 -1.37 5.09
C ALA A 54 9.95 -0.36 4.03
N ASP A 55 9.32 -0.35 2.85
CA ASP A 55 9.62 0.62 1.78
C ASP A 55 9.22 2.04 2.20
N LEU A 56 8.08 2.17 2.89
CA LEU A 56 7.63 3.45 3.43
C LEU A 56 8.61 3.99 4.49
N GLU A 57 9.05 3.17 5.44
CA GLU A 57 10.04 3.54 6.45
C GLU A 57 11.36 3.98 5.80
N GLY A 58 11.86 3.21 4.83
CA GLY A 58 13.06 3.57 4.07
C GLY A 58 12.93 4.86 3.24
N ALA A 59 11.73 5.25 2.84
CA ALA A 59 11.46 6.56 2.25
C ALA A 59 11.50 7.68 3.31
N GLY A 60 10.91 7.42 4.49
CA GLY A 60 10.91 8.33 5.64
C GLY A 60 12.32 8.66 6.13
N GLU A 61 13.18 7.66 6.31
CA GLU A 61 14.57 7.86 6.73
C GLU A 61 15.37 8.76 5.77
N VAL A 62 15.12 8.65 4.46
CA VAL A 62 15.78 9.50 3.46
C VAL A 62 15.21 10.90 3.51
N LEU A 63 13.89 11.04 3.64
CA LEU A 63 13.24 12.34 3.80
C LEU A 63 13.80 13.08 5.02
N GLU A 64 13.91 12.41 6.17
CA GLU A 64 14.48 13.00 7.37
C GLU A 64 15.94 13.46 7.17
N ARG A 65 16.75 12.69 6.43
CA ARG A 65 18.11 13.14 6.07
C ARG A 65 18.08 14.38 5.19
N ALA A 66 17.17 14.44 4.22
CA ALA A 66 16.99 15.61 3.36
C ALA A 66 16.60 16.86 4.17
N GLU A 67 15.69 16.70 5.14
CA GLU A 67 15.28 17.77 6.06
C GLU A 67 16.45 18.29 6.90
N ARG A 68 17.25 17.37 7.46
CA ARG A 68 18.43 17.72 8.25
C ARG A 68 19.48 18.45 7.41
N ALA A 69 19.77 17.97 6.20
CA ALA A 69 20.70 18.61 5.28
C ALA A 69 20.24 20.03 4.89
N PHE A 70 18.95 20.20 4.64
CA PHE A 70 18.37 21.52 4.35
C PHE A 70 18.46 22.46 5.56
N ALA A 71 18.10 21.99 6.76
CA ALA A 71 18.16 22.76 7.99
C ALA A 71 19.60 23.18 8.37
N ALA A 72 20.61 22.40 7.97
CA ALA A 72 22.02 22.73 8.19
C ALA A 72 22.53 23.87 7.28
N GLY A 73 21.79 24.24 6.22
CA GLY A 73 22.00 25.45 5.41
C GLY A 73 23.27 25.51 4.55
N ARG A 74 24.15 24.50 4.61
CA ARG A 74 25.42 24.48 3.85
C ARG A 74 25.41 23.55 2.63
N GLU A 75 24.46 22.61 2.55
CA GLU A 75 24.49 21.52 1.57
C GLU A 75 23.17 21.43 0.78
N PHE A 76 22.79 22.53 0.13
CA PHE A 76 21.55 22.59 -0.67
C PHE A 76 21.49 21.54 -1.80
N ALA A 77 22.63 21.19 -2.38
CA ALA A 77 22.71 20.13 -3.40
C ALA A 77 22.39 18.75 -2.79
N GLU A 78 22.98 18.43 -1.63
CA GLU A 78 22.71 17.17 -0.94
C GLU A 78 21.25 17.09 -0.47
N ALA A 79 20.73 18.17 0.12
CA ALA A 79 19.32 18.24 0.51
C ALA A 79 18.37 17.98 -0.68
N ARG A 80 18.69 18.55 -1.85
CA ARG A 80 17.93 18.34 -3.07
C ARG A 80 18.01 16.89 -3.56
N ASP A 81 19.20 16.31 -3.58
CA ASP A 81 19.41 14.96 -4.12
C ASP A 81 18.82 13.88 -3.19
N LEU A 82 18.95 14.06 -1.87
CA LEU A 82 18.26 13.23 -0.87
C LEU A 82 16.74 13.38 -0.98
N ALA A 83 16.23 14.60 -1.15
CA ALA A 83 14.81 14.82 -1.32
C ALA A 83 14.27 14.14 -2.59
N TYR A 84 15.00 14.22 -3.71
CA TYR A 84 14.65 13.49 -4.93
C TYR A 84 14.57 11.98 -4.68
N LEU A 85 15.56 11.42 -3.98
CA LEU A 85 15.57 9.99 -3.64
C LEU A 85 14.39 9.62 -2.73
N ALA A 86 14.09 10.45 -1.73
CA ALA A 86 12.95 10.25 -0.83
C ALA A 86 11.61 10.26 -1.59
N ASP A 87 11.42 11.21 -2.51
CA ASP A 87 10.22 11.29 -3.35
C ASP A 87 10.02 10.02 -4.18
N ARG A 88 11.08 9.51 -4.82
CA ARG A 88 11.01 8.26 -5.61
C ARG A 88 10.73 7.04 -4.76
N ARG A 89 11.32 6.95 -3.56
CA ARG A 89 11.04 5.84 -2.63
C ARG A 89 9.62 5.90 -2.09
N ALA A 90 9.09 7.09 -1.79
CA ALA A 90 7.71 7.25 -1.35
C ALA A 90 6.71 6.84 -2.45
N GLN A 91 6.96 7.23 -3.71
CA GLN A 91 6.15 6.80 -4.85
C GLN A 91 6.20 5.28 -5.06
N LEU A 92 7.38 4.67 -4.89
CA LEU A 92 7.54 3.22 -4.96
C LEU A 92 6.75 2.52 -3.86
N ALA A 93 6.87 2.97 -2.61
CA ALA A 93 6.13 2.43 -1.48
C ALA A 93 4.61 2.52 -1.71
N ASP A 94 4.11 3.66 -2.19
CA ASP A 94 2.68 3.82 -2.55
C ASP A 94 2.26 2.82 -3.63
N ALA A 95 3.04 2.68 -4.71
CA ALA A 95 2.75 1.74 -5.78
C ALA A 95 2.73 0.29 -5.31
N LEU A 96 3.69 -0.11 -4.46
CA LEU A 96 3.75 -1.44 -3.86
C LEU A 96 2.54 -1.70 -2.95
N GLY A 97 2.21 -0.74 -2.08
CA GLY A 97 1.05 -0.84 -1.20
C GLY A 97 -0.26 -0.99 -1.97
N ARG A 98 -0.44 -0.19 -3.03
CA ARG A 98 -1.62 -0.26 -3.90
C ARG A 98 -1.69 -1.58 -4.68
N THR A 99 -0.55 -2.09 -5.14
CA THR A 99 -0.48 -3.38 -5.82
C THR A 99 -0.85 -4.53 -4.88
N ALA A 100 -0.30 -4.54 -3.66
CA ALA A 100 -0.64 -5.52 -2.65
C ALA A 100 -2.12 -5.47 -2.25
N ALA A 101 -2.70 -4.27 -2.14
CA ALA A 101 -4.14 -4.10 -1.88
C ALA A 101 -4.98 -4.68 -3.03
N ALA A 102 -4.60 -4.41 -4.29
CA ALA A 102 -5.29 -4.92 -5.46
C ALA A 102 -5.24 -6.46 -5.53
N GLU A 103 -4.09 -7.08 -5.23
CA GLU A 103 -3.99 -8.54 -5.19
C GLU A 103 -4.85 -9.17 -4.08
N ARG A 104 -4.93 -8.53 -2.90
CA ARG A 104 -5.85 -8.97 -1.84
C ARG A 104 -7.31 -8.91 -2.29
N GLN A 105 -7.72 -7.81 -2.92
CA GLN A 105 -9.07 -7.64 -3.45
C GLN A 105 -9.38 -8.68 -4.53
N ARG A 106 -8.42 -8.95 -5.43
CA ARG A 106 -8.54 -9.99 -6.45
C ARG A 106 -8.74 -11.37 -5.83
N GLY A 107 -7.95 -11.73 -4.83
CA GLY A 107 -8.08 -13.00 -4.10
C GLY A 107 -9.47 -13.16 -3.48
N ALA A 108 -9.97 -12.13 -2.79
CA ALA A 108 -11.31 -12.13 -2.20
C ALA A 108 -12.42 -12.28 -3.26
N ALA A 109 -12.29 -11.58 -4.40
CA ALA A 109 -13.25 -11.67 -5.50
C ALA A 109 -13.30 -13.08 -6.12
N LEU A 110 -12.14 -13.74 -6.27
CA LEU A 110 -12.07 -15.11 -6.78
C LEU A 110 -12.71 -16.13 -5.83
N GLN A 111 -12.53 -15.96 -4.51
CA GLN A 111 -13.18 -16.80 -3.51
C GLN A 111 -14.71 -16.65 -3.54
N ALA A 112 -15.20 -15.42 -3.53
CA ALA A 112 -16.63 -15.14 -3.63
C ALA A 112 -17.24 -15.72 -4.92
N TYR A 113 -16.51 -15.60 -6.04
CA TYR A 113 -16.93 -16.20 -7.31
C TYR A 113 -17.03 -17.73 -7.22
N ALA A 114 -16.04 -18.40 -6.61
CA ALA A 114 -16.05 -19.85 -6.44
C ALA A 114 -17.22 -20.33 -5.57
N GLU A 115 -17.54 -19.62 -4.49
CA GLU A 115 -18.68 -19.92 -3.62
C GLU A 115 -20.01 -19.83 -4.38
N VAL A 116 -20.20 -18.79 -5.18
CA VAL A 116 -21.39 -18.63 -6.03
C VAL A 116 -21.50 -19.80 -7.02
N GLN A 117 -20.40 -20.19 -7.66
CA GLN A 117 -20.41 -21.32 -8.60
C GLN A 117 -20.76 -22.64 -7.93
N LEU A 118 -20.25 -22.91 -6.72
CA LEU A 118 -20.62 -24.08 -5.94
C LEU A 118 -22.10 -24.07 -5.55
N ALA A 119 -22.63 -22.91 -5.13
CA ALA A 119 -24.04 -22.77 -4.79
C ALA A 119 -24.95 -23.02 -6.00
N LEU A 120 -24.58 -22.51 -7.18
CA LEU A 120 -25.31 -22.74 -8.42
C LEU A 120 -25.27 -24.22 -8.83
N ARG A 121 -24.10 -24.87 -8.73
CA ARG A 121 -23.99 -26.32 -8.99
C ARG A 121 -24.86 -27.13 -8.04
N ARG A 122 -24.84 -26.82 -6.73
CA ARG A 122 -25.68 -27.49 -5.74
C ARG A 122 -27.18 -27.35 -6.05
N LYS A 123 -27.63 -26.19 -6.52
CA LYS A 123 -29.03 -25.97 -6.93
C LYS A 123 -29.41 -26.72 -8.20
N ARG A 124 -28.46 -26.98 -9.11
CA ARG A 124 -28.70 -27.66 -10.39
C ARG A 124 -28.55 -29.19 -10.30
N ALA A 125 -27.93 -29.71 -9.25
CA ALA A 125 -27.89 -31.15 -9.00
C ALA A 125 -29.33 -31.66 -8.74
N PRO A 126 -29.84 -32.62 -9.53
CA PRO A 126 -31.16 -33.19 -9.28
C PRO A 126 -31.17 -33.93 -7.93
N PRO A 127 -32.33 -34.03 -7.24
CA PRO A 127 -32.47 -34.78 -5.98
C PRO A 127 -32.44 -36.31 -6.18
N GLY A 128 -31.53 -36.83 -7.03
CA GLY A 128 -31.57 -38.20 -7.54
C GLY A 128 -30.43 -39.14 -7.12
N ASP A 129 -29.33 -38.62 -6.54
CA ASP A 129 -28.16 -39.45 -6.21
C ASP A 129 -27.89 -39.46 -4.69
N ALA A 130 -28.95 -39.41 -3.87
CA ALA A 130 -28.84 -39.98 -2.53
C ALA A 130 -28.49 -41.45 -2.76
N ALA A 131 -27.22 -41.79 -2.59
CA ALA A 131 -26.75 -43.16 -2.59
C ALA A 131 -27.76 -43.99 -1.81
N GLU A 132 -28.47 -44.89 -2.52
CA GLU A 132 -29.22 -45.91 -1.83
C GLU A 132 -28.26 -46.57 -0.84
N PRO A 133 -28.71 -46.88 0.39
CA PRO A 133 -27.90 -47.65 1.31
C PRO A 133 -27.31 -48.84 0.55
N PHE A 134 -25.98 -48.95 0.53
CA PHE A 134 -25.34 -50.15 -0.02
C PHE A 134 -25.76 -51.31 0.87
N GLU A 135 -26.81 -52.02 0.46
CA GLU A 135 -27.22 -53.29 1.03
C GLU A 135 -26.11 -54.31 0.74
N PRO A 136 -25.38 -54.79 1.76
CA PRO A 136 -24.28 -55.71 1.57
C PRO A 136 -24.86 -57.09 1.23
N GLY A 137 -25.03 -57.37 -0.06
CA GLY A 137 -25.50 -58.69 -0.51
C GLY A 137 -25.87 -58.81 -1.98
N THR A 138 -26.06 -57.70 -2.71
CA THR A 138 -26.40 -57.79 -4.13
C THR A 138 -25.17 -57.49 -4.99
N PRO A 139 -24.68 -58.44 -5.81
CA PRO A 139 -23.56 -58.17 -6.70
C PRO A 139 -23.94 -57.05 -7.67
N PRO A 140 -23.06 -56.05 -7.89
CA PRO A 140 -23.37 -54.96 -8.80
C PRO A 140 -23.58 -55.53 -10.20
N LYS A 141 -24.74 -55.22 -10.79
CA LYS A 141 -25.00 -55.55 -12.20
C LYS A 141 -23.87 -54.94 -13.05
N PRO A 142 -23.36 -55.65 -14.07
CA PRO A 142 -22.31 -55.10 -14.92
C PRO A 142 -22.84 -53.83 -15.57
N GLN A 143 -22.33 -52.70 -15.10
CA GLN A 143 -22.57 -51.41 -15.75
C GLN A 143 -21.86 -51.51 -17.09
N THR A 144 -22.61 -51.59 -18.17
CA THR A 144 -22.10 -51.45 -19.53
C THR A 144 -21.55 -50.04 -19.64
N ALA A 145 -20.27 -49.88 -19.35
CA ALA A 145 -19.56 -48.64 -19.58
C ALA A 145 -19.78 -48.27 -21.05
N PRO A 146 -20.23 -47.05 -21.40
CA PRO A 146 -20.19 -46.62 -22.78
C PRO A 146 -18.72 -46.75 -23.21
N ALA A 147 -18.51 -47.46 -24.32
CA ALA A 147 -17.20 -47.68 -24.90
C ALA A 147 -16.47 -46.33 -24.94
N ARG A 148 -15.49 -46.15 -24.04
CA ARG A 148 -14.54 -45.03 -24.14
C ARG A 148 -13.89 -45.21 -25.50
N ALA A 149 -14.29 -44.39 -26.46
CA ALA A 149 -13.56 -44.24 -27.71
C ALA A 149 -12.12 -43.93 -27.30
N ARG A 150 -11.24 -44.90 -27.53
CA ARG A 150 -9.82 -44.84 -27.23
C ARG A 150 -9.29 -43.69 -28.07
N ALA A 151 -9.09 -42.52 -27.45
CA ALA A 151 -8.38 -41.43 -28.08
C ALA A 151 -7.02 -41.98 -28.52
N PRO A 152 -6.61 -41.81 -29.79
CA PRO A 152 -5.29 -42.26 -30.21
C PRO A 152 -4.26 -41.49 -29.40
N GLU A 153 -3.39 -42.24 -28.72
CA GLU A 153 -2.27 -41.68 -27.98
C GLU A 153 -1.47 -40.79 -28.93
N ARG A 154 -1.51 -39.48 -28.68
CA ARG A 154 -0.56 -38.55 -29.30
C ARG A 154 0.78 -38.85 -28.67
N SER A 155 1.59 -39.64 -29.37
CA SER A 155 3.01 -39.81 -29.10
C SER A 155 3.66 -38.43 -29.01
N LEU A 156 3.95 -37.99 -27.78
CA LEU A 156 4.81 -36.85 -27.51
C LEU A 156 6.24 -37.27 -27.89
N THR A 157 6.59 -37.10 -29.16
CA THR A 157 7.99 -37.09 -29.56
C THR A 157 8.61 -35.84 -28.95
N ILE A 158 9.29 -36.01 -27.82
CA ILE A 158 10.19 -35.02 -27.24
C ILE A 158 11.31 -34.80 -28.26
N LEU A 159 11.20 -33.77 -29.09
CA LEU A 159 12.31 -33.30 -29.90
C LEU A 159 13.22 -32.46 -28.97
N ASN A 160 14.13 -33.15 -28.31
CA ASN A 160 15.25 -32.53 -27.62
C ASN A 160 16.24 -32.06 -28.71
N GLY A 161 16.20 -30.78 -29.04
CA GLY A 161 17.03 -30.14 -30.08
C GLY A 161 17.83 -28.99 -29.48
N ARG A 162 19.15 -29.13 -29.60
CA ARG A 162 20.25 -28.24 -29.20
C ARG A 162 20.08 -26.78 -29.59
#